data_AF-R7ZSW3-F1
#
_entry.id   AF-R7ZSW3-F1
#
_cell.length_a   1.000
_cell.length_b   1.000
_cell.length_c   1.000
_cell.angle_alpha   90.00
_cell.angle_beta   90.00
_cell.angle_gamma   90.00
#
_symmetry.space_group_name_H-M   'P 1'
#
loop_
_entity.id
_entity.type
_entity.pdbx_description
1 polymer ?
#
loop_
_entity_poly.entity_id
_entity_poly.type
_entity_poly.pdbx_seq_one_letter_code
_entity_poly.pdbx_strand_id
1 'polypeptide(L)'
;MGQTMKMFMAGLAFVMLAACNDDQKMDMIPEIDDSFYAELFGGEVRVSDPDNPGQQVEQGYLNLRTVVINTVMEIATNDGGAYDDLQPYFSVLLSEVGRGETSGFTTLVSDFTDLLAQATGAKNFTYGGLSMADAHDPAKNPRMNGLVNDSDYDLFIQAVVAGAAQAGITSQAVIGPVGELLESLRGPIVQRGAGEQLDLYTRLGGSGLIEDPDREGALVEVGYLALRQVVTSTVLVIATNQGGKYDDLQPYFSVLLAEVGGGNFSGFQQLVKDFSDFLAANIGSQNIGYGGMNMADAHNPVANARMTGRITAEDYDLFVEAVVEGALENGVPMEVILEFGAILNSSGLRGAIIQA
;
A
#
# COMPACT_ATOMS: atom_id res chain seq x y z
N MET A 1 -9.94 -93.82 -36.50
CA MET A 1 -10.59 -92.51 -36.24
C MET A 1 -9.46 -91.53 -35.94
N GLY A 2 -9.21 -90.58 -36.85
CA GLY A 2 -8.29 -89.42 -36.75
C GLY A 2 -6.81 -89.72 -36.42
N GLN A 3 -5.98 -90.15 -37.38
CA GLN A 3 -5.05 -89.33 -38.19
C GLN A 3 -4.07 -88.45 -37.38
N THR A 4 -2.81 -88.90 -37.21
CA THR A 4 -1.56 -88.45 -37.89
C THR A 4 -1.07 -87.06 -37.43
N MET A 5 0.19 -86.79 -37.08
CA MET A 5 1.42 -87.10 -37.81
C MET A 5 2.68 -86.71 -36.98
N LYS A 6 3.70 -87.60 -37.03
CA LYS A 6 5.18 -87.46 -37.15
C LYS A 6 5.92 -86.20 -36.65
N MET A 7 7.01 -86.39 -35.89
CA MET A 7 8.47 -86.29 -36.24
C MET A 7 8.92 -84.87 -36.71
N PHE A 8 10.12 -84.34 -36.48
CA PHE A 8 11.45 -84.86 -36.12
C PHE A 8 12.38 -83.66 -35.78
N MET A 9 13.45 -83.98 -35.05
CA MET A 9 14.82 -83.45 -35.11
C MET A 9 15.21 -81.98 -34.84
N ALA A 10 16.26 -81.90 -34.01
CA ALA A 10 17.13 -80.78 -33.72
C ALA A 10 18.13 -80.46 -34.86
N GLY A 11 18.58 -79.20 -34.92
CA GLY A 11 19.71 -78.77 -35.76
C GLY A 11 20.08 -77.29 -35.58
N LEU A 12 21.30 -77.06 -35.06
CA LEU A 12 22.25 -75.95 -35.25
C LEU A 12 21.81 -74.62 -35.91
N ALA A 13 22.15 -73.47 -35.30
CA ALA A 13 22.39 -72.17 -35.99
C ALA A 13 23.33 -71.30 -35.12
N PHE A 14 24.60 -71.09 -35.50
CA PHE A 14 25.19 -70.06 -36.38
C PHE A 14 25.07 -68.61 -35.85
N VAL A 15 26.22 -68.06 -35.44
CA VAL A 15 26.43 -66.64 -35.13
C VAL A 15 26.53 -65.87 -36.45
N MET A 16 25.69 -64.85 -36.63
CA MET A 16 25.82 -63.85 -37.70
C MET A 16 25.77 -62.46 -37.07
N LEU A 17 26.88 -61.71 -37.21
CA LEU A 17 26.95 -60.27 -36.97
C LEU A 17 26.16 -59.57 -38.09
N ALA A 18 25.13 -58.82 -37.73
CA ALA A 18 24.41 -57.93 -38.65
C ALA A 18 24.63 -56.48 -38.21
N ALA A 19 25.35 -55.73 -39.04
CA ALA A 19 25.36 -54.28 -39.05
C ALA A 19 24.18 -53.80 -39.90
N CYS A 20 23.34 -52.91 -39.35
CA CYS A 20 22.42 -52.07 -40.13
C CYS A 20 22.39 -50.66 -39.51
N ASN A 21 22.75 -49.72 -40.39
CA ASN A 21 22.75 -48.28 -40.26
C ASN A 21 21.32 -47.78 -40.54
N ASP A 22 20.72 -46.97 -39.67
CA ASP A 22 19.77 -45.92 -40.07
C ASP A 22 19.40 -45.05 -38.87
N ASP A 23 19.37 -43.74 -39.14
CA ASP A 23 19.11 -42.63 -38.23
C ASP A 23 17.78 -42.81 -37.48
N GLN A 24 17.84 -43.43 -36.30
CA GLN A 24 16.80 -43.22 -35.31
C GLN A 24 16.99 -41.81 -34.75
N LYS A 25 16.19 -40.87 -35.27
CA LYS A 25 15.77 -39.72 -34.47
C LYS A 25 15.32 -40.31 -33.14
N MET A 26 16.14 -40.17 -32.09
CA MET A 26 15.65 -40.38 -30.75
C MET A 26 14.46 -39.44 -30.63
N ASP A 27 13.26 -40.00 -30.56
CA ASP A 27 12.11 -39.27 -30.07
C ASP A 27 12.58 -38.66 -28.75
N MET A 28 12.68 -37.33 -28.72
CA MET A 28 12.88 -36.61 -27.48
C MET A 28 11.74 -37.03 -26.59
N ILE A 29 12.02 -37.89 -25.62
CA ILE A 29 11.11 -38.14 -24.51
C ILE A 29 10.81 -36.74 -23.96
N PRO A 30 9.54 -36.30 -23.93
CA PRO A 30 9.20 -35.00 -23.36
C PRO A 30 9.83 -34.95 -21.97
N GLU A 31 10.67 -33.93 -21.74
CA GLU A 31 11.19 -33.68 -20.40
C GLU A 31 9.97 -33.50 -19.49
N ILE A 32 9.78 -34.42 -18.55
CA ILE A 32 8.68 -34.30 -17.59
C ILE A 32 9.04 -33.12 -16.70
N ASP A 33 8.23 -32.07 -16.77
CA ASP A 33 8.35 -30.93 -15.89
C ASP A 33 7.71 -31.30 -14.54
N ASP A 34 8.53 -31.54 -13.54
CA ASP A 34 8.17 -31.83 -12.15
C ASP A 34 8.15 -30.57 -11.28
N SER A 35 8.19 -29.38 -11.89
CA SER A 35 8.05 -28.13 -11.15
C SER A 35 6.69 -28.03 -10.48
N PHE A 36 6.65 -27.29 -9.37
CA PHE A 36 5.42 -26.98 -8.67
C PHE A 36 4.40 -26.28 -9.58
N TYR A 37 4.89 -25.41 -10.48
CA TYR A 37 4.11 -24.76 -11.52
C TYR A 37 3.40 -25.76 -12.44
N ALA A 38 4.13 -26.79 -12.90
CA ALA A 38 3.60 -27.84 -13.76
C ALA A 38 2.63 -28.75 -13.02
N GLU A 39 3.01 -29.29 -11.86
CA GLU A 39 2.25 -30.31 -11.15
C GLU A 39 0.96 -29.77 -10.51
N LEU A 40 1.00 -28.57 -9.94
CA LEU A 40 -0.10 -28.07 -9.11
C LEU A 40 -0.93 -26.96 -9.73
N PHE A 41 -0.37 -26.20 -10.66
CA PHE A 41 -1.11 -25.13 -11.34
C PHE A 41 -1.46 -25.45 -12.79
N GLY A 42 -1.02 -26.60 -13.32
CA GLY A 42 -1.34 -27.04 -14.68
C GLY A 42 -0.32 -26.60 -15.74
N GLY A 43 0.78 -25.98 -15.32
CA GLY A 43 1.96 -25.74 -16.15
C GLY A 43 1.71 -24.96 -17.44
N GLU A 44 2.49 -25.32 -18.46
CA GLU A 44 2.52 -24.64 -19.77
C GLU A 44 1.31 -24.96 -20.68
N VAL A 45 0.32 -25.70 -20.18
CA VAL A 45 -0.90 -26.01 -20.95
C VAL A 45 -1.57 -24.72 -21.38
N ARG A 46 -1.72 -24.50 -22.68
CA ARG A 46 -2.32 -23.27 -23.21
C ARG A 46 -3.84 -23.31 -23.13
N VAL A 47 -4.42 -22.28 -22.53
CA VAL A 47 -5.86 -22.06 -22.41
C VAL A 47 -6.22 -20.65 -22.86
N SER A 48 -7.48 -20.43 -23.20
CA SER A 48 -7.96 -19.08 -23.56
C SER A 48 -7.79 -18.13 -22.37
N ASP A 49 -7.26 -16.95 -22.61
CA ASP A 49 -7.15 -15.90 -21.60
C ASP A 49 -8.51 -15.18 -21.45
N PRO A 50 -9.20 -15.28 -20.29
CA PRO A 50 -10.48 -14.61 -20.07
C PRO A 50 -10.35 -13.08 -20.03
N ASP A 51 -9.20 -12.55 -19.62
CA ASP A 51 -8.95 -11.12 -19.48
C ASP A 51 -8.40 -10.51 -20.79
N ASN A 52 -7.91 -11.36 -21.70
CA ASN A 52 -7.40 -10.97 -23.03
C ASN A 52 -8.08 -11.77 -24.15
N PRO A 53 -9.31 -11.39 -24.58
CA PRO A 53 -10.07 -12.14 -25.56
C PRO A 53 -9.30 -12.39 -26.87
N GLY A 54 -9.26 -13.66 -27.29
CA GLY A 54 -8.56 -14.10 -28.50
C GLY A 54 -7.09 -14.44 -28.29
N GLN A 55 -6.56 -14.27 -27.07
CA GLN A 55 -5.22 -14.70 -26.70
C GLN A 55 -5.25 -16.01 -25.90
N GLN A 56 -4.09 -16.69 -25.85
CA GLN A 56 -3.89 -17.87 -25.01
C GLN A 56 -2.82 -17.58 -23.95
N VAL A 57 -3.03 -18.15 -22.77
CA VAL A 57 -2.14 -18.06 -21.61
C VAL A 57 -1.85 -19.46 -21.09
N GLU A 58 -0.75 -19.63 -20.36
CA GLU A 58 -0.48 -20.89 -19.66
C GLU A 58 -1.47 -21.07 -18.50
N GLN A 59 -1.97 -22.28 -18.32
CA GLN A 59 -2.93 -22.62 -17.26
C GLN A 59 -2.34 -22.34 -15.88
N GLY A 60 -1.05 -22.62 -15.70
CA GLY A 60 -0.32 -22.30 -14.48
C GLY A 60 -0.37 -20.81 -14.16
N TYR A 61 -0.01 -19.98 -15.13
CA TYR A 61 -0.03 -18.53 -15.01
C TYR A 61 -1.42 -17.97 -14.73
N LEU A 62 -2.43 -18.48 -15.44
CA LEU A 62 -3.82 -18.05 -15.23
C LEU A 62 -4.28 -18.34 -13.80
N ASN A 63 -3.98 -19.53 -13.27
CA ASN A 63 -4.34 -19.90 -11.90
C ASN A 63 -3.65 -19.00 -10.87
N LEU A 64 -2.34 -18.76 -11.02
CA LEU A 64 -1.61 -17.82 -10.15
C LEU A 64 -2.18 -16.40 -10.25
N ARG A 65 -2.48 -15.92 -11.46
CA ARG A 65 -3.08 -14.61 -11.70
C ARG A 65 -4.43 -14.47 -10.99
N THR A 66 -5.27 -15.52 -11.04
CA THR A 66 -6.54 -15.55 -10.31
C THR A 66 -6.34 -15.47 -8.80
N VAL A 67 -5.38 -16.20 -8.23
CA VAL A 67 -5.06 -16.10 -6.79
C VAL A 67 -4.63 -14.68 -6.42
N VAL A 68 -3.74 -14.07 -7.21
CA VAL A 68 -3.25 -12.71 -6.97
C VAL A 68 -4.39 -11.69 -7.04
N ILE A 69 -5.24 -11.75 -8.07
CA ILE A 69 -6.40 -10.87 -8.20
C ILE A 69 -7.32 -11.02 -6.97
N ASN A 70 -7.66 -12.25 -6.59
CA ASN A 70 -8.52 -12.49 -5.43
C ASN A 70 -7.89 -11.99 -4.13
N THR A 71 -6.57 -12.12 -3.97
CA THR A 71 -5.83 -11.60 -2.81
C THR A 71 -5.97 -10.08 -2.72
N VAL A 72 -5.72 -9.36 -3.82
CA VAL A 72 -5.84 -7.91 -3.84
C VAL A 72 -7.28 -7.48 -3.60
N MET A 73 -8.26 -8.20 -4.16
CA MET A 73 -9.69 -7.92 -3.94
C MET A 73 -10.13 -8.20 -2.51
N GLU A 74 -9.59 -9.23 -1.87
CA GLU A 74 -9.86 -9.56 -0.47
C GLU A 74 -9.37 -8.44 0.45
N ILE A 75 -8.15 -7.95 0.22
CA ILE A 75 -7.61 -6.78 0.94
C ILE A 75 -8.46 -5.54 0.64
N ALA A 76 -8.77 -5.26 -0.63
CA ALA A 76 -9.51 -4.06 -1.02
C ALA A 76 -10.95 -4.03 -0.51
N THR A 77 -11.63 -5.18 -0.48
CA THR A 77 -13.00 -5.29 0.02
C THR A 77 -13.01 -5.16 1.55
N ASN A 78 -11.99 -5.71 2.22
CA ASN A 78 -11.81 -5.60 3.66
C ASN A 78 -13.08 -5.97 4.46
N ASP A 79 -13.73 -7.08 4.08
CA ASP A 79 -15.00 -7.45 4.68
C ASP A 79 -14.84 -7.69 6.18
N GLY A 80 -15.71 -7.08 6.97
CA GLY A 80 -15.64 -7.11 8.44
C GLY A 80 -14.39 -6.49 9.07
N GLY A 81 -13.56 -5.76 8.32
CA GLY A 81 -12.34 -5.12 8.83
C GLY A 81 -11.16 -6.07 9.02
N ALA A 82 -11.18 -7.27 8.40
CA ALA A 82 -10.15 -8.29 8.60
C ALA A 82 -8.74 -7.83 8.19
N TYR A 83 -8.64 -6.85 7.29
CA TYR A 83 -7.40 -6.32 6.73
C TYR A 83 -7.28 -4.80 6.93
N ASP A 84 -7.87 -4.25 8.00
CA ASP A 84 -7.76 -2.83 8.37
C ASP A 84 -6.29 -2.37 8.41
N ASP A 85 -5.42 -3.20 9.00
CA ASP A 85 -3.98 -2.91 9.13
C ASP A 85 -3.22 -2.95 7.79
N LEU A 86 -3.78 -3.57 6.74
CA LEU A 86 -3.19 -3.57 5.40
C LEU A 86 -3.64 -2.39 4.55
N GLN A 87 -4.81 -1.80 4.82
CA GLN A 87 -5.38 -0.71 4.00
C GLN A 87 -4.38 0.44 3.74
N PRO A 88 -3.61 0.93 4.74
CA PRO A 88 -2.72 2.05 4.53
C PRO A 88 -1.67 1.81 3.44
N TYR A 89 -1.16 0.59 3.30
CA TYR A 89 -0.15 0.23 2.29
C TYR A 89 -0.70 0.23 0.87
N PHE A 90 -2.01 0.03 0.71
CA PHE A 90 -2.69 -0.04 -0.58
C PHE A 90 -3.37 1.29 -0.95
N SER A 91 -3.24 2.35 -0.16
CA SER A 91 -4.00 3.60 -0.34
C SER A 91 -3.85 4.21 -1.75
N VAL A 92 -2.64 4.18 -2.33
CA VAL A 92 -2.38 4.64 -3.69
C VAL A 92 -3.15 3.81 -4.71
N LEU A 93 -3.04 2.48 -4.63
CA LEU A 93 -3.73 1.56 -5.53
C LEU A 93 -5.25 1.71 -5.43
N LEU A 94 -5.79 1.75 -4.21
CA LEU A 94 -7.24 1.89 -3.98
C LEU A 94 -7.76 3.23 -4.52
N SER A 95 -6.99 4.30 -4.39
CA SER A 95 -7.35 5.62 -4.92
C SER A 95 -7.34 5.65 -6.44
N GLU A 96 -6.34 5.05 -7.09
CA GLU A 96 -6.29 4.89 -8.56
C GLU A 96 -7.50 4.10 -9.08
N VAL A 97 -7.76 2.93 -8.49
CA VAL A 97 -8.90 2.07 -8.88
C VAL A 97 -10.24 2.78 -8.64
N GLY A 98 -10.39 3.49 -7.52
CA GLY A 98 -11.58 4.29 -7.22
C GLY A 98 -11.84 5.39 -8.26
N ARG A 99 -10.79 5.90 -8.90
CA ARG A 99 -10.85 6.86 -10.02
C ARG A 99 -10.96 6.19 -11.40
N GLY A 100 -11.06 4.86 -11.46
CA GLY A 100 -11.11 4.09 -12.71
C GLY A 100 -9.76 3.94 -13.42
N GLU A 101 -8.65 4.29 -12.76
CA GLU A 101 -7.29 4.15 -13.28
C GLU A 101 -6.73 2.78 -12.89
N THR A 102 -6.79 1.80 -13.78
CA THR A 102 -6.43 0.41 -13.45
C THR A 102 -5.00 0.01 -13.84
N SER A 103 -4.20 0.90 -14.40
CA SER A 103 -2.83 0.57 -14.85
C SER A 103 -1.96 0.08 -13.70
N GLY A 104 -2.00 0.74 -12.54
CA GLY A 104 -1.25 0.32 -11.36
C GLY A 104 -1.70 -1.02 -10.79
N PHE A 105 -3.01 -1.32 -10.86
CA PHE A 105 -3.55 -2.64 -10.53
C PHE A 105 -3.06 -3.72 -11.48
N THR A 106 -3.14 -3.48 -12.79
CA THR A 106 -2.63 -4.42 -13.80
C THR A 106 -1.14 -4.70 -13.61
N THR A 107 -0.33 -3.68 -13.36
CA THR A 107 1.11 -3.85 -13.08
C THR A 107 1.34 -4.68 -11.82
N LEU A 108 0.66 -4.37 -10.71
CA LEU A 108 0.79 -5.14 -9.46
C LEU A 108 0.45 -6.62 -9.67
N VAL A 109 -0.68 -6.89 -10.33
CA VAL A 109 -1.13 -8.26 -10.61
C VAL A 109 -0.12 -8.98 -11.49
N SER A 110 0.38 -8.34 -12.55
CA SER A 110 1.37 -8.92 -13.45
C SER A 110 2.68 -9.24 -12.73
N ASP A 111 3.27 -8.26 -12.05
CA ASP A 111 4.54 -8.39 -11.35
C ASP A 111 4.48 -9.47 -10.26
N PHE A 112 3.40 -9.50 -9.48
CA PHE A 112 3.25 -10.53 -8.45
C PHE A 112 2.99 -11.91 -9.05
N THR A 113 2.25 -12.01 -10.15
CA THR A 113 2.05 -13.28 -10.86
C THR A 113 3.37 -13.80 -11.44
N ASP A 114 4.18 -12.93 -12.06
CA ASP A 114 5.49 -13.28 -12.62
C ASP A 114 6.46 -13.76 -11.53
N LEU A 115 6.44 -13.10 -10.36
CA LEU A 115 7.21 -13.53 -9.18
C LEU A 115 6.84 -14.95 -8.75
N LEU A 116 5.55 -15.23 -8.60
CA LEU A 116 5.07 -16.56 -8.20
C LEU A 116 5.35 -17.60 -9.28
N ALA A 117 5.14 -17.27 -10.56
CA ALA A 117 5.39 -18.18 -11.67
C ALA A 117 6.88 -18.56 -11.74
N GLN A 118 7.78 -17.59 -11.69
CA GLN A 118 9.22 -17.84 -11.67
C GLN A 118 9.61 -18.70 -10.47
N ALA A 119 9.12 -18.36 -9.27
CA ALA A 119 9.48 -19.05 -8.04
C ALA A 119 8.93 -20.47 -7.95
N THR A 120 7.82 -20.76 -8.65
CA THR A 120 7.22 -22.10 -8.72
C THR A 120 7.81 -22.95 -9.85
N GLY A 121 8.78 -22.41 -10.60
CA GLY A 121 9.56 -23.14 -11.61
C GLY A 121 9.11 -22.94 -13.05
N ALA A 122 8.23 -21.97 -13.32
CA ALA A 122 7.86 -21.66 -14.70
C ALA A 122 9.08 -21.21 -15.52
N LYS A 123 9.21 -21.72 -16.75
CA LYS A 123 10.37 -21.47 -17.63
C LYS A 123 10.21 -20.19 -18.45
N ASN A 124 8.97 -19.74 -18.67
CA ASN A 124 8.63 -18.67 -19.61
C ASN A 124 8.36 -17.32 -18.96
N PHE A 125 8.46 -17.24 -17.63
CA PHE A 125 8.19 -16.03 -16.86
C PHE A 125 9.40 -15.65 -16.01
N THR A 126 9.64 -14.35 -15.91
CA THR A 126 10.72 -13.80 -15.09
C THR A 126 10.22 -12.50 -14.49
N TYR A 127 10.32 -12.41 -13.17
CA TYR A 127 10.03 -11.20 -12.43
C TYR A 127 11.03 -10.10 -12.81
N GLY A 128 10.52 -9.03 -13.41
CA GLY A 128 11.30 -7.87 -13.85
C GLY A 128 11.23 -6.66 -12.91
N GLY A 129 10.51 -6.77 -11.78
CA GLY A 129 10.27 -5.67 -10.87
C GLY A 129 11.46 -5.32 -9.97
N LEU A 130 11.23 -4.39 -9.04
CA LEU A 130 12.21 -3.99 -8.02
C LEU A 130 12.61 -5.18 -7.14
N SER A 131 13.78 -5.11 -6.49
CA SER A 131 14.09 -6.09 -5.45
C SER A 131 13.00 -6.08 -4.37
N MET A 132 12.72 -7.20 -3.71
CA MET A 132 11.68 -7.23 -2.66
C MET A 132 11.93 -6.20 -1.55
N ALA A 133 13.19 -5.84 -1.31
CA ALA A 133 13.53 -4.75 -0.40
C ALA A 133 13.12 -3.39 -0.95
N ASP A 134 13.57 -3.04 -2.16
CA ASP A 134 13.25 -1.73 -2.77
C ASP A 134 11.76 -1.59 -3.09
N ALA A 135 11.08 -2.70 -3.41
CA ALA A 135 9.66 -2.71 -3.71
C ALA A 135 8.80 -2.35 -2.49
N HIS A 136 9.29 -2.62 -1.27
CA HIS A 136 8.62 -2.36 0.01
C HIS A 136 9.25 -1.22 0.82
N ASP A 137 10.18 -0.47 0.22
CA ASP A 137 10.76 0.75 0.78
C ASP A 137 10.05 1.98 0.18
N PRO A 138 9.27 2.76 0.95
CA PRO A 138 8.60 3.98 0.47
C PRO A 138 9.54 5.03 -0.15
N ALA A 139 10.82 5.05 0.24
CA ALA A 139 11.80 5.96 -0.35
C ALA A 139 12.23 5.54 -1.76
N LYS A 140 11.96 4.29 -2.17
CA LYS A 140 12.29 3.72 -3.48
C LYS A 140 11.05 3.48 -4.33
N ASN A 141 9.96 3.07 -3.71
CA ASN A 141 8.69 2.83 -4.33
C ASN A 141 7.61 3.74 -3.72
N PRO A 142 7.28 4.88 -4.36
CA PRO A 142 6.31 5.84 -3.83
C PRO A 142 4.87 5.30 -3.78
N ARG A 143 4.61 4.11 -4.38
CA ARG A 143 3.31 3.43 -4.27
C ARG A 143 3.17 2.62 -2.97
N MET A 144 4.27 2.39 -2.25
CA MET A 144 4.24 1.81 -0.92
C MET A 144 4.18 2.92 0.12
N ASN A 145 3.09 2.93 0.88
CA ASN A 145 2.81 3.94 1.88
C ASN A 145 3.14 3.39 3.27
N GLY A 146 4.44 3.29 3.59
CA GLY A 146 4.96 2.79 4.87
C GLY A 146 5.83 1.53 4.77
N LEU A 147 6.65 1.32 5.80
CA LEU A 147 7.48 0.12 5.96
C LEU A 147 6.68 -1.00 6.65
N VAL A 148 6.83 -2.22 6.13
CA VAL A 148 6.12 -3.44 6.58
C VAL A 148 6.79 -4.03 7.83
N ASN A 149 6.02 -4.47 8.84
CA ASN A 149 6.51 -5.30 9.94
C ASN A 149 6.04 -6.76 9.82
N ASP A 150 6.42 -7.61 10.78
CA ASP A 150 6.04 -9.03 10.79
C ASP A 150 4.53 -9.26 10.85
N SER A 151 3.78 -8.50 11.66
CA SER A 151 2.33 -8.69 11.78
C SER A 151 1.59 -8.32 10.51
N ASP A 152 2.04 -7.27 9.81
CA ASP A 152 1.49 -6.89 8.52
C ASP A 152 1.75 -8.00 7.49
N TYR A 153 2.96 -8.56 7.48
CA TYR A 153 3.32 -9.62 6.54
C TYR A 153 2.55 -10.92 6.81
N ASP A 154 2.36 -11.28 8.07
CA ASP A 154 1.51 -12.41 8.48
C ASP A 154 0.06 -12.21 8.00
N LEU A 155 -0.45 -10.99 8.10
CA LEU A 155 -1.79 -10.64 7.65
C LEU A 155 -1.91 -10.68 6.12
N PHE A 156 -0.87 -10.27 5.40
CA PHE A 156 -0.78 -10.42 3.95
C PHE A 156 -0.79 -11.89 3.52
N ILE A 157 -0.02 -12.76 4.19
CA ILE A 157 -0.03 -14.20 3.90
C ILE A 157 -1.44 -14.79 4.11
N GLN A 158 -2.15 -14.36 5.17
CA GLN A 158 -3.54 -14.75 5.38
C GLN A 158 -4.45 -14.34 4.21
N ALA A 159 -4.28 -13.12 3.70
CA ALA A 159 -5.00 -12.65 2.51
C ALA A 159 -4.70 -13.51 1.27
N VAL A 160 -3.45 -13.93 1.07
CA VAL A 160 -3.09 -14.84 -0.04
C VAL A 160 -3.79 -16.19 0.10
N VAL A 161 -3.84 -16.76 1.32
CA VAL A 161 -4.54 -18.01 1.58
C VAL A 161 -6.04 -17.87 1.30
N ALA A 162 -6.66 -16.76 1.73
CA ALA A 162 -8.07 -16.48 1.44
C ALA A 162 -8.33 -16.32 -0.06
N GLY A 163 -7.48 -15.57 -0.77
CA GLY A 163 -7.55 -15.40 -2.22
C GLY A 163 -7.40 -16.72 -2.99
N ALA A 164 -6.50 -17.60 -2.54
CA ALA A 164 -6.35 -18.95 -3.08
C ALA A 164 -7.60 -19.81 -2.87
N ALA A 165 -8.18 -19.75 -1.67
CA ALA A 165 -9.41 -20.47 -1.37
C ALA A 165 -10.58 -20.02 -2.26
N GLN A 166 -10.70 -18.71 -2.55
CA GLN A 166 -11.69 -18.18 -3.50
C GLN A 166 -11.47 -18.67 -4.94
N ALA A 167 -10.22 -18.93 -5.33
CA ALA A 167 -9.88 -19.56 -6.60
C ALA A 167 -10.14 -21.08 -6.61
N GLY A 168 -10.66 -21.66 -5.52
CA GLY A 168 -10.88 -23.09 -5.37
C GLY A 168 -9.62 -23.89 -5.01
N ILE A 169 -8.50 -23.21 -4.78
CA ILE A 169 -7.21 -23.81 -4.43
C ILE A 169 -7.13 -23.91 -2.90
N THR A 170 -7.64 -25.02 -2.38
CA THR A 170 -7.73 -25.28 -0.92
C THR A 170 -6.83 -26.43 -0.45
N SER A 171 -6.14 -27.10 -1.37
CA SER A 171 -5.26 -28.22 -1.05
C SER A 171 -4.02 -27.75 -0.29
N GLN A 172 -3.75 -28.38 0.86
CA GLN A 172 -2.56 -28.10 1.65
C GLN A 172 -1.26 -28.38 0.88
N ALA A 173 -1.29 -29.31 -0.08
CA ALA A 173 -0.14 -29.58 -0.94
C ALA A 173 0.21 -28.38 -1.84
N VAL A 174 -0.73 -27.45 -2.06
CA VAL A 174 -0.51 -26.22 -2.83
C VAL A 174 -0.28 -25.04 -1.89
N ILE A 175 -1.14 -24.86 -0.87
CA ILE A 175 -1.04 -23.71 0.03
C ILE A 175 0.25 -23.72 0.86
N GLY A 176 0.70 -24.90 1.32
CA GLY A 176 1.91 -25.04 2.12
C GLY A 176 3.15 -24.49 1.42
N PRO A 177 3.52 -25.00 0.23
CA PRO A 177 4.71 -24.52 -0.49
C PRO A 177 4.60 -23.06 -0.97
N VAL A 178 3.41 -22.56 -1.30
CA VAL A 178 3.22 -21.12 -1.56
C VAL A 178 3.51 -20.29 -0.31
N GLY A 179 3.05 -20.74 0.86
CA GLY A 179 3.39 -20.12 2.15
C GLY A 179 4.89 -20.14 2.41
N GLU A 180 5.57 -21.27 2.22
CA GLU A 180 7.02 -21.38 2.37
C GLU A 180 7.79 -20.44 1.43
N LEU A 181 7.31 -20.30 0.19
CA LEU A 181 7.86 -19.34 -0.76
C LEU A 181 7.72 -17.91 -0.25
N LEU A 182 6.53 -17.50 0.18
CA LEU A 182 6.32 -16.16 0.73
C LEU A 182 7.19 -15.94 1.97
N GLU A 183 7.26 -16.91 2.88
CA GLU A 183 8.14 -16.83 4.05
C GLU A 183 9.62 -16.65 3.69
N SER A 184 10.09 -17.20 2.58
CA SER A 184 11.46 -16.97 2.10
C SER A 184 11.74 -15.51 1.73
N LEU A 185 10.70 -14.73 1.43
CA LEU A 185 10.76 -13.31 1.07
C LEU A 185 10.58 -12.38 2.28
N ARG A 186 10.27 -12.90 3.47
CA ARG A 186 10.03 -12.08 4.67
C ARG A 186 11.21 -11.16 4.98
N GLY A 187 12.43 -11.69 4.95
CA GLY A 187 13.64 -10.95 5.31
C GLY A 187 13.83 -9.63 4.55
N PRO A 188 13.73 -9.58 3.21
CA PRO A 188 13.79 -8.32 2.47
C PRO A 188 12.54 -7.44 2.59
N ILE A 189 11.36 -7.99 2.87
CA ILE A 189 10.09 -7.24 2.91
C ILE A 189 9.87 -6.56 4.26
N VAL A 190 10.14 -7.26 5.37
CA VAL A 190 9.95 -6.77 6.73
C VAL A 190 11.08 -5.81 7.10
N GLN A 191 10.77 -4.52 7.13
CA GLN A 191 11.74 -3.43 7.29
C GLN A 191 11.42 -2.51 8.47
N ARG A 192 10.26 -2.68 9.10
CA ARG A 192 9.85 -1.98 10.33
C ARG A 192 9.94 -2.90 11.54
N GLY A 193 10.35 -2.35 12.69
CA GLY A 193 10.47 -3.09 13.93
C GLY A 193 9.13 -3.62 14.47
N ALA A 194 9.17 -4.74 15.17
CA ALA A 194 7.99 -5.29 15.84
C ALA A 194 7.47 -4.32 16.91
N GLY A 195 6.16 -4.03 16.87
CA GLY A 195 5.51 -3.10 17.77
C GLY A 195 5.67 -1.60 17.42
N GLU A 196 6.42 -1.28 16.37
CA GLU A 196 6.42 0.07 15.79
C GLU A 196 5.16 0.25 14.94
N GLN A 197 4.47 1.38 15.13
CA GLN A 197 3.28 1.73 14.35
C GLN A 197 3.68 2.42 13.03
N LEU A 198 2.74 2.48 12.09
CA LEU A 198 2.86 3.36 10.93
C LEU A 198 2.90 4.80 11.42
N ASP A 199 3.66 5.63 10.71
CA ASP A 199 3.59 7.06 10.93
C ASP A 199 2.14 7.54 10.73
N LEU A 200 1.83 8.66 11.38
CA LEU A 200 0.47 9.14 11.44
C LEU A 200 -0.01 9.62 10.06
N TYR A 201 0.88 10.13 9.21
CA TYR A 201 0.51 10.52 7.84
C TYR A 201 -0.02 9.33 7.05
N THR A 202 0.70 8.22 7.09
CA THR A 202 0.32 6.98 6.44
C THR A 202 -1.01 6.44 6.98
N ARG A 203 -1.22 6.44 8.30
CA ARG A 203 -2.50 6.01 8.91
C ARG A 203 -3.68 6.89 8.53
N LEU A 204 -3.45 8.17 8.20
CA LEU A 204 -4.46 9.08 7.66
C LEU A 204 -4.74 8.87 6.16
N GLY A 205 -4.21 7.81 5.55
CA GLY A 205 -4.35 7.49 4.13
C GLY A 205 -3.13 7.83 3.28
N GLY A 206 -2.16 8.56 3.85
CA GLY A 206 -0.89 8.90 3.22
C GLY A 206 -1.01 9.49 1.82
N SER A 207 -0.14 9.04 0.91
CA SER A 207 0.06 9.60 -0.43
C SER A 207 -0.97 9.21 -1.49
N GLY A 208 -2.00 8.43 -1.13
CA GLY A 208 -3.09 8.10 -2.06
C GLY A 208 -3.76 9.37 -2.57
N LEU A 209 -4.01 9.48 -3.88
CA LEU A 209 -4.54 10.70 -4.51
C LEU A 209 -6.04 10.60 -4.81
N ILE A 210 -6.82 11.49 -4.23
CA ILE A 210 -8.25 11.65 -4.48
C ILE A 210 -8.57 13.03 -5.07
N GLU A 211 -9.77 13.20 -5.61
CA GLU A 211 -10.23 14.51 -6.06
C GLU A 211 -10.27 15.51 -4.90
N ASP A 212 -9.74 16.70 -5.14
CA ASP A 212 -9.75 17.77 -4.16
C ASP A 212 -11.14 18.43 -4.13
N PRO A 213 -11.90 18.31 -3.02
CA PRO A 213 -13.27 18.84 -2.95
C PRO A 213 -13.34 20.37 -3.08
N ASP A 214 -12.22 21.07 -2.81
CA ASP A 214 -12.14 22.53 -2.84
C ASP A 214 -11.55 23.05 -4.16
N ARG A 215 -11.05 22.15 -5.02
CA ARG A 215 -10.38 22.51 -6.28
C ARG A 215 -10.75 21.52 -7.38
N GLU A 216 -11.79 21.86 -8.15
CA GLU A 216 -12.28 21.05 -9.27
C GLU A 216 -11.14 20.65 -10.24
N GLY A 217 -11.04 19.35 -10.52
CA GLY A 217 -10.02 18.77 -11.41
C GLY A 217 -8.62 18.67 -10.81
N ALA A 218 -8.40 19.09 -9.56
CA ALA A 218 -7.15 18.86 -8.85
C ALA A 218 -7.22 17.57 -8.02
N LEU A 219 -6.06 16.96 -7.81
CA LEU A 219 -5.90 15.84 -6.88
C LEU A 219 -5.19 16.31 -5.60
N VAL A 220 -5.44 15.59 -4.51
CA VAL A 220 -4.84 15.82 -3.19
C VAL A 220 -4.56 14.49 -2.51
N GLU A 221 -3.47 14.44 -1.74
CA GLU A 221 -3.16 13.28 -0.90
C GLU A 221 -4.23 13.12 0.20
N VAL A 222 -4.74 11.90 0.39
CA VAL A 222 -5.79 11.59 1.38
C VAL A 222 -5.35 12.03 2.78
N GLY A 223 -4.10 11.74 3.15
CA GLY A 223 -3.53 12.18 4.43
C GLY A 223 -3.49 13.71 4.58
N TYR A 224 -3.17 14.43 3.50
CA TYR A 224 -3.17 15.90 3.52
C TYR A 224 -4.58 16.47 3.62
N LEU A 225 -5.56 15.89 2.92
CA LEU A 225 -6.94 16.35 3.00
C LEU A 225 -7.50 16.25 4.42
N ALA A 226 -7.22 15.15 5.12
CA ALA A 226 -7.62 14.97 6.52
C ALA A 226 -7.04 16.07 7.42
N LEU A 227 -5.75 16.37 7.28
CA LEU A 227 -5.11 17.48 8.00
C LEU A 227 -5.73 18.83 7.67
N ARG A 228 -5.95 19.10 6.38
CA ARG A 228 -6.51 20.36 5.90
C ARG A 228 -7.90 20.61 6.48
N GLN A 229 -8.73 19.58 6.59
CA GLN A 229 -10.07 19.65 7.19
C GLN A 229 -10.01 19.99 8.68
N VAL A 230 -9.17 19.29 9.46
CA VAL A 230 -8.99 19.57 10.89
C VAL A 230 -8.45 20.98 11.13
N VAL A 231 -7.44 21.40 10.36
CA VAL A 231 -6.87 22.75 10.43
C VAL A 231 -7.92 23.80 10.08
N THR A 232 -8.70 23.57 9.04
CA THR A 232 -9.80 24.47 8.63
C THR A 232 -10.82 24.62 9.76
N SER A 233 -11.30 23.52 10.33
CA SER A 233 -12.23 23.56 11.48
C SER A 233 -11.62 24.25 12.69
N THR A 234 -10.35 23.99 13.01
CA THR A 234 -9.65 24.66 14.12
C THR A 234 -9.69 26.18 13.97
N VAL A 235 -9.35 26.70 12.80
CA VAL A 235 -9.36 28.15 12.55
C VAL A 235 -10.79 28.70 12.63
N LEU A 236 -11.78 27.95 12.14
CA LEU A 236 -13.20 28.36 12.19
C LEU A 236 -13.77 28.34 13.61
N VAL A 237 -13.39 27.37 14.44
CA VAL A 237 -13.75 27.28 15.87
C VAL A 237 -13.26 28.52 16.61
N ILE A 238 -11.99 28.89 16.40
CA ILE A 238 -11.40 30.11 16.98
C ILE A 238 -12.11 31.35 16.44
N ALA A 239 -12.32 31.45 15.13
CA ALA A 239 -12.91 32.64 14.50
C ALA A 239 -14.38 32.85 14.87
N THR A 240 -15.15 31.77 15.02
CA THR A 240 -16.56 31.83 15.43
C THR A 240 -16.66 32.22 16.90
N ASN A 241 -15.68 31.81 17.71
CA ASN A 241 -15.56 32.16 19.13
C ASN A 241 -16.87 31.96 19.89
N GLN A 242 -17.48 30.79 19.72
CA GLN A 242 -18.81 30.53 20.25
C GLN A 242 -18.82 30.70 21.79
N GLY A 243 -19.67 31.60 22.27
CA GLY A 243 -19.80 31.88 23.71
C GLY A 243 -18.59 32.58 24.35
N GLY A 244 -17.66 33.11 23.56
CA GLY A 244 -16.46 33.80 24.06
C GLY A 244 -15.35 32.86 24.54
N LYS A 245 -15.43 31.56 24.24
CA LYS A 245 -14.45 30.55 24.71
C LYS A 245 -13.01 30.90 24.30
N TYR A 246 -12.83 31.48 23.13
CA TYR A 246 -11.54 31.80 22.52
C TYR A 246 -11.26 33.30 22.48
N ASP A 247 -11.84 34.08 23.42
CA ASP A 247 -11.62 35.53 23.55
C ASP A 247 -10.12 35.87 23.64
N ASP A 248 -9.36 35.09 24.40
CA ASP A 248 -7.91 35.29 24.60
C ASP A 248 -7.08 35.00 23.33
N LEU A 249 -7.61 34.20 22.40
CA LEU A 249 -6.96 33.95 21.11
C LEU A 249 -7.25 35.02 20.06
N GLN A 250 -8.38 35.72 20.14
CA GLN A 250 -8.82 36.70 19.13
C GLN A 250 -7.75 37.74 18.74
N PRO A 251 -6.99 38.33 19.69
CA PRO A 251 -5.98 39.34 19.35
C PRO A 251 -4.94 38.85 18.33
N TYR A 252 -4.55 37.57 18.40
CA TYR A 252 -3.56 36.95 17.50
C TYR A 252 -4.08 36.74 16.07
N PHE A 253 -5.41 36.66 15.90
CA PHE A 253 -6.05 36.47 14.59
C PHE A 253 -6.65 37.75 14.00
N SER A 254 -6.47 38.91 14.66
CA SER A 254 -7.11 40.17 14.25
C SER A 254 -6.88 40.57 12.79
N VAL A 255 -5.67 40.38 12.26
CA VAL A 255 -5.35 40.62 10.82
C VAL A 255 -6.16 39.68 9.93
N LEU A 256 -6.16 38.39 10.27
CA LEU A 256 -6.88 37.37 9.51
C LEU A 256 -8.39 37.62 9.51
N LEU A 257 -8.96 37.94 10.67
CA LEU A 257 -10.39 38.24 10.83
C LEU A 257 -10.78 39.49 10.04
N ALA A 258 -9.93 40.52 10.01
CA ALA A 258 -10.16 41.71 9.20
C ALA A 258 -10.14 41.42 7.69
N GLU A 259 -9.21 40.58 7.21
CA GLU A 259 -9.15 40.14 5.81
C GLU A 259 -10.42 39.39 5.41
N VAL A 260 -10.81 38.38 6.20
CA VAL A 260 -12.00 37.56 5.95
C VAL A 260 -13.28 38.41 6.00
N GLY A 261 -13.41 39.29 6.99
CA GLY A 261 -14.54 40.23 7.08
C GLY A 261 -14.61 41.21 5.91
N GLY A 262 -13.47 41.50 5.27
CA GLY A 262 -13.38 42.27 4.03
C GLY A 262 -13.59 41.44 2.74
N GLY A 263 -13.88 40.14 2.86
CA GLY A 263 -14.05 39.22 1.72
C GLY A 263 -12.75 38.74 1.08
N ASN A 264 -11.60 38.98 1.71
CA ASN A 264 -10.30 38.50 1.25
C ASN A 264 -9.88 37.24 2.03
N PHE A 265 -9.91 36.08 1.36
CA PHE A 265 -9.58 34.79 1.97
C PHE A 265 -8.13 34.34 1.77
N SER A 266 -7.28 35.15 1.11
CA SER A 266 -5.90 34.74 0.79
C SER A 266 -5.07 34.40 2.02
N GLY A 267 -5.14 35.21 3.08
CA GLY A 267 -4.41 34.94 4.33
C GLY A 267 -4.95 33.73 5.09
N PHE A 268 -6.25 33.43 4.96
CA PHE A 268 -6.87 32.23 5.54
C PHE A 268 -6.39 30.97 4.82
N GLN A 269 -6.44 30.99 3.48
CA GLN A 269 -5.95 29.89 2.65
C GLN A 269 -4.46 29.63 2.90
N GLN A 270 -3.65 30.69 3.04
CA GLN A 270 -2.23 30.56 3.35
C GLN A 270 -1.99 29.96 4.74
N LEU A 271 -2.73 30.41 5.77
CA LEU A 271 -2.62 29.84 7.13
C LEU A 271 -2.98 28.35 7.14
N VAL A 272 -4.11 27.98 6.53
CA VAL A 272 -4.55 26.59 6.46
C VAL A 272 -3.52 25.75 5.73
N LYS A 273 -2.98 26.23 4.61
CA LYS A 273 -1.93 25.56 3.85
C LYS A 273 -0.66 25.38 4.69
N ASP A 274 -0.11 26.46 5.24
CA ASP A 274 1.16 26.41 5.97
C ASP A 274 1.08 25.51 7.22
N PHE A 275 -0.04 25.54 7.94
CA PHE A 275 -0.23 24.67 9.09
C PHE A 275 -0.41 23.21 8.67
N SER A 276 -1.17 22.94 7.59
CA SER A 276 -1.32 21.57 7.06
C SER A 276 0.01 21.01 6.54
N ASP A 277 0.79 21.81 5.82
CA ASP A 277 2.14 21.44 5.34
C ASP A 277 3.08 21.17 6.52
N PHE A 278 3.02 22.00 7.57
CA PHE A 278 3.81 21.79 8.79
C PHE A 278 3.46 20.45 9.43
N LEU A 279 2.18 20.15 9.61
CA LEU A 279 1.76 18.87 10.19
C LEU A 279 2.21 17.71 9.29
N ALA A 280 1.89 17.73 8.00
CA ALA A 280 2.24 16.66 7.06
C ALA A 280 3.75 16.34 7.07
N ALA A 281 4.59 17.38 7.02
CA ALA A 281 6.04 17.24 7.02
C ALA A 281 6.61 16.66 8.33
N ASN A 282 5.91 16.85 9.46
CA ASN A 282 6.37 16.38 10.77
C ASN A 282 5.74 15.05 11.20
N ILE A 283 4.74 14.55 10.48
CA ILE A 283 4.04 13.30 10.84
C ILE A 283 4.22 12.16 9.84
N GLY A 284 5.10 12.32 8.84
CA GLY A 284 5.56 11.21 7.99
C GLY A 284 5.41 11.39 6.49
N SER A 285 4.85 12.51 6.00
CA SER A 285 4.73 12.74 4.55
C SER A 285 6.11 12.75 3.87
N GLN A 286 6.22 12.02 2.77
CA GLN A 286 7.43 12.00 1.92
C GLN A 286 7.41 13.07 0.83
N ASN A 287 6.22 13.59 0.51
CA ASN A 287 5.99 14.47 -0.64
C ASN A 287 5.76 15.93 -0.22
N ILE A 288 5.40 16.18 1.04
CA ILE A 288 5.00 17.49 1.53
C ILE A 288 6.02 17.99 2.54
N GLY A 289 6.66 19.11 2.20
CA GLY A 289 7.59 19.82 3.07
C GLY A 289 7.01 21.14 3.55
N TYR A 290 7.48 21.59 4.71
CA TYR A 290 7.13 22.90 5.25
C TYR A 290 8.17 23.96 4.85
N GLY A 291 7.75 24.95 4.06
CA GLY A 291 8.60 26.05 3.59
C GLY A 291 8.44 27.37 4.35
N GLY A 292 7.60 27.40 5.39
CA GLY A 292 7.30 28.61 6.15
C GLY A 292 8.39 29.02 7.15
N MET A 293 8.11 30.06 7.95
CA MET A 293 9.00 30.47 9.03
C MET A 293 9.15 29.36 10.07
N ASN A 294 10.34 29.24 10.69
CA ASN A 294 10.44 28.36 11.86
C ASN A 294 9.45 28.80 12.95
N MET A 295 9.04 27.87 13.81
CA MET A 295 7.96 28.11 14.77
C MET A 295 8.26 29.24 15.77
N ALA A 296 9.52 29.56 16.03
CA ALA A 296 9.88 30.70 16.85
C ALA A 296 9.64 32.03 16.11
N ASP A 297 10.15 32.18 14.89
CA ASP A 297 9.95 33.41 14.12
C ASP A 297 8.49 33.59 13.70
N ALA A 298 7.78 32.51 13.39
CA ALA A 298 6.36 32.52 13.05
C ALA A 298 5.49 33.10 14.16
N HIS A 299 5.86 32.89 15.43
CA HIS A 299 5.10 33.35 16.60
C HIS A 299 5.75 34.54 17.33
N ASN A 300 6.77 35.16 16.73
CA ASN A 300 7.45 36.34 17.27
C ASN A 300 6.98 37.62 16.55
N PRO A 301 6.32 38.57 17.22
CA PRO A 301 5.88 39.84 16.62
C PRO A 301 6.97 40.68 15.96
N VAL A 302 8.25 40.48 16.32
CA VAL A 302 9.39 41.16 15.70
C VAL A 302 9.71 40.60 14.31
N ALA A 303 9.53 39.28 14.12
CA ALA A 303 9.86 38.58 12.88
C ALA A 303 8.62 38.41 11.98
N ASN A 304 7.45 38.19 12.58
CA ASN A 304 6.17 38.05 11.90
C ASN A 304 5.21 39.18 12.32
N ALA A 305 5.06 40.17 11.45
CA ALA A 305 4.18 41.32 11.68
C ALA A 305 2.69 40.97 11.78
N ARG A 306 2.26 39.73 11.45
CA ARG A 306 0.89 39.28 11.65
C ARG A 306 0.60 38.92 13.12
N MET A 307 1.64 38.66 13.92
CA MET A 307 1.51 38.39 15.34
C MET A 307 1.44 39.71 16.12
N THR A 308 0.38 39.86 16.92
CA THR A 308 0.13 41.08 17.71
C THR A 308 0.71 41.04 19.11
N GLY A 309 1.16 39.86 19.57
CA GLY A 309 1.72 39.64 20.90
C GLY A 309 2.53 38.34 20.98
N ARG A 310 3.22 38.16 22.10
CA ARG A 310 3.93 36.90 22.42
C ARG A 310 2.93 35.92 23.05
N ILE A 311 3.01 34.68 22.61
CA ILE A 311 2.14 33.59 23.09
C ILE A 311 2.55 33.18 24.51
N THR A 312 1.58 33.12 25.43
CA THR A 312 1.73 32.55 26.77
C THR A 312 1.48 31.03 26.77
N ALA A 313 1.74 30.36 27.89
CA ALA A 313 1.42 28.94 28.03
C ALA A 313 -0.09 28.72 28.01
N GLU A 314 -0.86 29.60 28.64
CA GLU A 314 -2.30 29.56 28.71
C GLU A 314 -2.94 29.74 27.32
N ASP A 315 -2.43 30.69 26.51
CA ASP A 315 -2.88 30.88 25.12
C ASP A 315 -2.61 29.63 24.27
N TYR A 316 -1.42 29.03 24.44
CA TYR A 316 -1.06 27.82 23.70
C TYR A 316 -1.96 26.64 24.05
N ASP A 317 -2.21 26.42 25.34
CA ASP A 317 -3.06 25.33 25.81
C ASP A 317 -4.51 25.54 25.29
N LEU A 318 -5.01 26.78 25.27
CA LEU A 318 -6.31 27.12 24.68
C LEU A 318 -6.36 26.90 23.17
N PHE A 319 -5.27 27.15 22.44
CA PHE A 319 -5.16 26.80 21.02
C PHE A 319 -5.21 25.28 20.80
N VAL A 320 -4.54 24.49 21.64
CA VAL A 320 -4.60 23.02 21.56
C VAL A 320 -6.03 22.52 21.80
N GLU A 321 -6.80 23.13 22.70
CA GLU A 321 -8.22 22.82 22.86
C GLU A 321 -9.03 23.07 21.57
N ALA A 322 -8.75 24.17 20.86
CA ALA A 322 -9.40 24.44 19.58
C ALA A 322 -9.05 23.39 18.51
N VAL A 323 -7.81 22.90 18.51
CA VAL A 323 -7.41 21.79 17.61
C VAL A 323 -8.19 20.51 17.94
N VAL A 324 -8.36 20.19 19.22
CA VAL A 324 -9.16 19.04 19.65
C VAL A 324 -10.61 19.18 19.21
N GLU A 325 -11.22 20.35 19.40
CA GLU A 325 -12.59 20.61 18.92
C GLU A 325 -12.70 20.48 17.40
N GLY A 326 -11.78 21.09 16.65
CA GLY A 326 -11.74 20.96 15.19
C GLY A 326 -11.56 19.52 14.72
N ALA A 327 -10.78 18.71 15.43
CA ALA A 327 -10.62 17.28 15.12
C ALA A 327 -11.90 16.48 15.43
N LEU A 328 -12.57 16.76 16.55
CA LEU A 328 -13.84 16.14 16.91
C LEU A 328 -14.96 16.48 15.91
N GLU A 329 -15.02 17.72 15.40
CA GLU A 329 -15.97 18.12 14.35
C GLU A 329 -15.81 17.32 13.06
N ASN A 330 -14.58 16.91 12.75
CA ASN A 330 -14.26 16.09 11.57
C ASN A 330 -14.33 14.57 11.86
N GLY A 331 -14.82 14.17 13.04
CA GLY A 331 -14.98 12.75 13.40
C GLY A 331 -13.65 12.00 13.57
N VAL A 332 -12.55 12.70 13.84
CA VAL A 332 -11.23 12.08 14.05
C VAL A 332 -11.27 11.20 15.31
N PRO A 333 -10.80 9.94 15.25
CA PRO A 333 -10.74 9.06 16.41
C PRO A 333 -9.92 9.63 17.57
N MET A 334 -10.36 9.42 18.81
CA MET A 334 -9.69 9.98 20.00
C MET A 334 -8.23 9.55 20.13
N GLU A 335 -7.89 8.31 19.75
CA GLU A 335 -6.50 7.82 19.77
C GLU A 335 -5.59 8.65 18.85
N VAL A 336 -6.09 9.04 17.66
CA VAL A 336 -5.38 9.91 16.71
C VAL A 336 -5.27 11.33 17.28
N ILE A 337 -6.34 11.85 17.90
CA ILE A 337 -6.31 13.17 18.56
C ILE A 337 -5.27 13.22 19.67
N LEU A 338 -5.19 12.18 20.50
CA LEU A 338 -4.21 12.09 21.59
C LEU A 338 -2.78 12.08 21.06
N GLU A 339 -2.52 11.36 19.98
CA GLU A 339 -1.22 11.32 19.33
C GLU A 339 -0.83 12.68 18.72
N PHE A 340 -1.74 13.33 18.01
CA PHE A 340 -1.56 14.70 17.54
C PHE A 340 -1.27 15.66 18.69
N GLY A 341 -2.02 15.55 19.79
CA GLY A 341 -1.84 16.35 20.99
C GLY A 341 -0.45 16.17 21.60
N ALA A 342 0.10 14.95 21.60
CA ALA A 342 1.46 14.69 22.06
C ALA A 342 2.53 15.34 21.17
N ILE A 343 2.32 15.35 19.85
CA ILE A 343 3.21 16.02 18.89
C ILE A 343 3.20 17.54 19.09
N LEU A 344 2.00 18.13 19.20
CA LEU A 344 1.83 19.56 19.47
C LEU A 344 2.51 19.95 20.79
N ASN A 345 2.30 19.17 21.85
CA ASN A 345 2.89 19.42 23.16
C ASN A 345 4.35 18.93 23.32
N SER A 346 5.01 18.53 22.23
CA SER A 346 6.42 18.17 22.29
C SER A 346 7.26 19.36 22.77
N SER A 347 8.24 19.10 23.63
CA SER A 347 9.02 20.16 24.29
C SER A 347 9.69 21.12 23.30
N GLY A 348 10.16 20.62 22.14
CA GLY A 348 10.76 21.43 21.09
C GLY A 348 9.77 22.37 20.42
N LEU A 349 8.58 21.89 20.07
CA LEU A 349 7.56 22.69 19.38
C LEU A 349 6.93 23.70 20.35
N ARG A 350 6.44 23.23 21.49
CA ARG A 350 5.79 24.07 22.51
C ARG A 350 6.74 25.16 23.02
N GLY A 351 8.01 24.82 23.24
CA GLY A 351 9.03 25.79 23.67
C GLY A 351 9.44 26.81 22.60
N ALA A 352 9.28 26.50 21.31
CA ALA A 352 9.53 27.46 20.23
C ALA A 352 8.40 28.49 20.10
N ILE A 353 7.16 28.08 20.38
CA ILE A 353 5.96 28.90 20.22
C ILE A 353 5.72 29.81 21.43
N ILE A 354 5.84 29.28 22.65
CA ILE A 354 5.64 30.05 23.88
C ILE A 354 6.86 30.95 24.10
N GLN A 355 6.64 32.27 24.09
CA GLN A 355 7.71 33.27 24.10
C GLN A 355 7.51 34.40 25.11
N ALA A 356 6.40 34.36 25.86
CA ALA A 356 6.06 35.37 26.87
C ALA A 356 6.77 35.13 28.21
#